data_AF-A0AB35C9M4-F1
#
_entry.id   AF-A0AB35C9M4-F1
#
_cell.length_a   1.000
_cell.length_b   1.000
_cell.length_c   1.000
_cell.angle_alpha   90.00
_cell.angle_beta   90.00
_cell.angle_gamma   90.00
#
_symmetry.space_group_name_H-M   'P 1'
#
loop_
_entity.id
_entity.type
_entity.pdbx_description
1 polymer ?
#
loop_
_entity_poly.entity_id
_entity_poly.type
_entity_poly.pdbx_seq_one_letter_code
_entity_poly.pdbx_strand_id
1 'polypeptide(L)'
;METLDYNRLLLVSLWQYNHHGDEGLTPALFEETFGKVYGSHCYEKWTGYFNQNLWDMIAYFRSEKENGQKFCDMVARQVKLYQQKRSQYEVR
;
A
#
# COMPACT_ATOMS: atom_id res chain seq x y z
N MET A 1 -9.40 -2.73 -24.85
CA MET A 1 -9.42 -1.47 -24.08
C MET A 1 -9.18 -1.85 -22.64
N GLU A 2 -8.09 -1.41 -22.04
CA GLU A 2 -7.89 -1.61 -20.60
C GLU A 2 -8.92 -0.75 -19.86
N THR A 3 -9.61 -1.33 -18.88
CA THR A 3 -10.62 -0.64 -18.09
C THR A 3 -10.13 -0.54 -16.66
N LEU A 4 -10.29 0.65 -16.08
CA LEU A 4 -9.98 0.90 -14.70
C LEU A 4 -11.15 0.41 -13.83
N ASP A 5 -10.87 -0.52 -12.92
CA ASP A 5 -11.90 -1.13 -12.08
C ASP A 5 -12.27 -0.19 -10.92
N TYR A 6 -13.50 0.34 -10.96
CA TYR A 6 -14.04 1.24 -9.93
C TYR A 6 -14.04 0.60 -8.54
N ASN A 7 -14.47 -0.67 -8.42
CA ASN A 7 -14.58 -1.33 -7.12
C ASN A 7 -13.21 -1.56 -6.49
N ARG A 8 -12.18 -1.87 -7.30
CA ARG A 8 -10.79 -1.95 -6.84
C ARG A 8 -10.28 -0.60 -6.37
N LEU A 9 -10.50 0.48 -7.14
CA LEU A 9 -10.09 1.82 -6.72
C LEU A 9 -10.81 2.30 -5.46
N LEU A 10 -12.11 2.03 -5.35
CA LEU A 10 -12.90 2.32 -4.15
C LEU A 10 -12.33 1.58 -2.95
N LEU A 11 -12.03 0.28 -3.08
CA LEU A 11 -11.47 -0.52 -1.99
C LEU A 11 -10.10 -0.01 -1.54
N VAL A 12 -9.20 0.32 -2.47
CA VAL A 12 -7.90 0.93 -2.15
C VAL A 12 -8.08 2.28 -1.46
N SER A 13 -9.03 3.11 -1.92
CA SER A 13 -9.31 4.41 -1.31
C SER A 13 -9.87 4.28 0.11
N LEU A 14 -10.77 3.33 0.32
CA LEU A 14 -11.32 3.03 1.65
C LEU A 14 -10.25 2.50 2.59
N TRP A 15 -9.36 1.62 2.13
CA TRP A 15 -8.21 1.17 2.91
C TRP A 15 -7.28 2.34 3.27
N GLN A 16 -6.89 3.15 2.29
CA GLN A 16 -5.99 4.29 2.50
C GLN A 16 -6.49 5.23 3.61
N TYR A 17 -7.81 5.46 3.68
CA TYR A 17 -8.42 6.36 4.66
C TYR A 17 -8.78 5.70 6.00
N ASN A 18 -9.19 4.42 5.99
CA ASN A 18 -9.80 3.77 7.16
C ASN A 18 -8.97 2.63 7.78
N HIS A 19 -7.78 2.32 7.25
CA HIS A 19 -6.98 1.24 7.80
C HIS A 19 -6.55 1.53 9.25
N HIS A 20 -6.46 0.49 10.05
CA HIS A 20 -5.92 0.53 11.40
C HIS A 20 -4.44 0.13 11.38
N GLY A 21 -3.73 0.33 12.50
CA GLY A 21 -2.26 0.26 12.53
C GLY A 21 -1.63 -0.97 11.85
N ASP A 22 -2.16 -2.17 12.08
CA ASP A 22 -1.63 -3.42 11.49
C ASP A 22 -2.13 -3.69 10.05
N GLU A 23 -3.12 -2.93 9.58
CA GLU A 23 -3.60 -2.93 8.20
C GLU A 23 -2.80 -1.97 7.31
N GLY A 24 -2.01 -1.06 7.89
CA GLY A 24 -1.20 -0.07 7.15
C GLY A 24 0.13 -0.59 6.63
N LEU A 25 0.86 0.27 5.91
CA LEU A 25 2.21 -0.03 5.44
C LEU A 25 3.23 0.27 6.55
N THR A 26 3.71 -0.78 7.21
CA THR A 26 4.63 -0.70 8.37
C THR A 26 6.09 -0.68 7.93
N PRO A 27 7.04 -0.19 8.77
CA PRO A 27 8.46 -0.23 8.43
C PRO A 27 8.95 -1.65 8.10
N ALA A 28 8.47 -2.64 8.84
CA ALA A 28 8.82 -4.05 8.63
C ALA A 28 8.38 -4.55 7.23
N LEU A 29 7.22 -4.11 6.73
CA LEU A 29 6.76 -4.48 5.38
C LEU A 29 7.65 -3.87 4.29
N PHE A 30 8.12 -2.64 4.48
CA PHE A 30 9.07 -2.03 3.55
C PHE A 30 10.41 -2.76 3.56
N GLU A 31 10.94 -3.12 4.73
CA GLU A 31 12.17 -3.91 4.83
C GLU A 31 12.02 -5.32 4.24
N GLU A 32 10.87 -5.97 4.43
CA GLU A 32 10.54 -7.27 3.80
C GLU A 32 10.52 -7.15 2.26
N THR A 33 9.91 -6.07 1.75
CA THR A 33 9.65 -5.90 0.31
C THR A 33 10.88 -5.45 -0.47
N PHE A 34 11.67 -4.56 0.11
CA PHE A 34 12.78 -3.87 -0.57
C PHE A 34 14.16 -4.22 -0.01
N GLY A 35 14.22 -5.04 1.05
CA GLY A 35 15.44 -5.30 1.83
C GLY A 35 15.67 -4.22 2.89
N LYS A 36 16.46 -4.55 3.91
CA LYS A 36 16.61 -3.72 5.12
C LYS A 36 16.97 -2.26 4.83
N VAL A 37 18.07 -2.01 4.12
CA VAL A 37 18.57 -0.63 3.90
C VAL A 37 17.64 0.17 2.98
N TYR A 38 17.27 -0.39 1.83
CA TYR A 38 16.44 0.33 0.85
C TYR A 38 14.98 0.46 1.32
N GLY A 39 14.47 -0.54 2.05
CA GLY A 39 13.17 -0.54 2.69
C GLY A 39 13.03 0.55 3.75
N SER A 40 13.99 0.68 4.68
CA SER A 40 13.95 1.78 5.65
C SER A 40 13.95 3.14 4.95
N HIS A 41 14.75 3.32 3.90
CA HIS A 41 14.76 4.56 3.11
C HIS A 41 13.40 4.84 2.44
N CYS A 42 12.79 3.82 1.83
CA CYS A 42 11.46 3.95 1.22
C CYS A 42 10.39 4.27 2.26
N TYR A 43 10.49 3.73 3.47
CA TYR A 43 9.56 4.01 4.57
C TYR A 43 9.69 5.45 5.09
N GLU A 44 10.92 5.98 5.19
CA GLU A 44 11.16 7.39 5.51
C GLU A 44 10.55 8.32 4.44
N LYS A 45 10.68 7.97 3.16
CA LYS A 45 10.02 8.72 2.08
C LYS A 45 8.50 8.64 2.18
N TRP A 46 7.96 7.44 2.39
CA TRP A 46 6.52 7.19 2.55
C TRP A 46 5.92 8.05 3.66
N THR A 47 6.48 8.00 4.86
CA THR A 47 5.91 8.68 6.04
C THR A 47 6.31 10.16 6.14
N GLY A 48 7.58 10.48 5.87
CA GLY A 48 8.11 11.82 6.09
C GLY A 48 7.92 12.77 4.91
N TYR A 49 8.19 12.31 3.68
CA TYR A 49 8.19 13.19 2.50
C TYR A 49 6.85 13.20 1.78
N PHE A 50 6.21 12.02 1.65
CA PHE A 50 4.94 11.87 0.94
C PHE A 50 3.71 11.90 1.85
N ASN A 51 3.89 11.98 3.17
CA ASN A 51 2.79 11.97 4.14
C ASN A 51 1.78 10.84 3.88
N GLN A 52 2.31 9.65 3.60
CA GLN A 52 1.56 8.44 3.27
C GLN A 52 0.67 8.58 2.03
N ASN A 53 1.00 9.47 1.08
CA ASN A 53 0.28 9.60 -0.18
C ASN A 53 0.66 8.47 -1.15
N LEU A 54 -0.32 7.62 -1.49
CA LEU A 54 -0.15 6.49 -2.39
C LEU A 54 0.35 6.90 -3.79
N TRP A 55 -0.20 7.98 -4.35
CA TRP A 55 0.11 8.42 -5.70
C TRP A 55 1.51 8.99 -5.81
N ASP A 56 1.95 9.76 -4.81
CA ASP A 56 3.30 10.30 -4.77
C ASP A 56 4.34 9.18 -4.64
N MET A 57 4.03 8.14 -3.84
CA MET A 57 4.92 6.98 -3.71
C MET A 57 4.96 6.12 -4.98
N ILE A 58 3.85 5.99 -5.72
CA ILE A 58 3.86 5.36 -7.06
C ILE A 58 4.73 6.17 -8.03
N ALA A 59 4.58 7.50 -8.02
CA ALA A 59 5.36 8.39 -8.88
C ALA A 59 6.87 8.38 -8.53
N TYR A 60 7.21 8.16 -7.26
CA TYR A 60 8.59 8.00 -6.81
C TYR A 60 9.30 6.86 -7.57
N PHE A 61 8.64 5.72 -7.74
CA PHE A 61 9.21 4.56 -8.44
C PHE A 61 9.12 4.62 -9.98
N ARG A 62 8.78 5.77 -10.59
CA ARG A 62 8.57 5.92 -12.04
C ARG A 62 9.71 5.42 -12.94
N SER A 63 10.94 5.42 -12.44
CA SER A 63 12.14 4.96 -13.16
C SER A 63 12.59 3.54 -12.75
N GLU A 64 11.93 2.94 -11.76
CA GLU A 64 12.25 1.63 -11.18
C GLU A 64 11.01 0.74 -11.19
N LYS A 65 10.57 0.33 -12.38
CA LYS A 65 9.31 -0.41 -12.58
C LYS A 65 9.17 -1.62 -11.64
N GLU A 66 10.24 -2.36 -11.41
CA GLU A 66 10.23 -3.51 -10.50
C GLU A 66 9.91 -3.12 -9.05
N ASN A 67 10.48 -2.01 -8.57
CA ASN A 67 10.19 -1.51 -7.22
C ASN A 67 8.78 -0.93 -7.14
N GLY A 68 8.32 -0.25 -8.20
CA GLY A 68 6.94 0.19 -8.31
C GLY A 68 5.95 -0.98 -8.22
N GLN A 69 6.22 -2.09 -8.92
CA GLN A 69 5.38 -3.28 -8.84
C GLN A 69 5.40 -3.90 -7.43
N LYS A 70 6.57 -4.05 -6.81
CA LYS A 70 6.69 -4.53 -5.43
C LYS A 70 5.88 -3.69 -4.45
N PHE A 71 5.89 -2.36 -4.60
CA PHE A 71 5.07 -1.46 -3.80
C PHE A 71 3.57 -1.73 -4.00
N CYS A 72 3.12 -1.87 -5.25
CA CYS A 72 1.74 -2.21 -5.57
C CYS A 72 1.32 -3.57 -4.97
N ASP A 73 2.19 -4.57 -5.02
CA ASP A 73 1.92 -5.90 -4.46
C ASP A 73 1.80 -5.86 -2.93
N MET A 74 2.66 -5.08 -2.27
CA MET A 74 2.59 -4.82 -0.83
C MET A 74 1.29 -4.12 -0.43
N VAL A 75 0.87 -3.09 -1.19
CA VAL A 75 -0.43 -2.42 -1.00
C VAL A 75 -1.58 -3.40 -1.20
N ALA A 76 -1.55 -4.21 -2.26
CA ALA A 76 -2.60 -5.19 -2.53
C ALA A 76 -2.75 -6.22 -1.39
N ARG A 77 -1.64 -6.67 -0.79
CA ARG A 77 -1.65 -7.55 0.39
C ARG A 77 -2.35 -6.89 1.58
N GLN A 78 -2.05 -5.62 1.87
CA GLN A 78 -2.65 -4.89 2.98
C GLN A 78 -4.12 -4.52 2.75
N VAL A 79 -4.48 -4.14 1.52
CA VAL A 79 -5.87 -3.91 1.12
C VAL A 79 -6.71 -5.18 1.28
N LYS A 80 -6.16 -6.34 0.90
CA LYS A 80 -6.82 -7.64 1.09
C LYS A 80 -7.02 -7.96 2.57
N LEU A 81 -6.04 -7.69 3.42
CA LEU A 81 -6.15 -7.88 4.87
C LEU A 81 -7.27 -7.01 5.46
N TYR A 82 -7.32 -5.73 5.07
CA TYR A 82 -8.37 -4.80 5.46
C TYR A 82 -9.75 -5.31 5.05
N GLN A 83 -9.92 -5.73 3.79
CA GLN A 83 -11.17 -6.27 3.29
C GLN A 83 -11.62 -7.49 4.10
N GLN A 84 -10.72 -8.44 4.35
CA GLN A 84 -11.02 -9.65 5.12
C GLN A 84 -11.50 -9.34 6.54
N LYS A 85 -10.87 -8.37 7.21
CA LYS A 85 -11.29 -7.96 8.54
C LYS A 85 -12.68 -7.32 8.54
N ARG A 86 -13.03 -6.53 7.53
CA ARG A 86 -14.36 -5.89 7.44
C ARG A 86 -15.48 -6.86 7.07
N SER A 87 -15.23 -7.81 6.18
CA SER A 87 -16.19 -8.87 5.91
C SER A 87 -16.49 -9.74 7.14
N GLN A 88 -15.56 -9.86 8.10
CA GLN A 88 -15.82 -10.58 9.35
C GLN A 88 -16.78 -9.84 10.30
N TYR A 89 -16.87 -8.51 10.21
CA TYR A 89 -17.79 -7.71 11.03
C TYR A 89 -19.21 -7.65 10.44
N GLU A 90 -19.38 -7.87 9.13
CA GLU A 90 -20.69 -7.88 8.46
C GLU A 90 -21.45 -9.22 8.63
N VAL A 91 -20.81 -10.27 9.15
CA VAL A 91 -21.38 -11.62 9.36
C VAL A 91 -21.75 -11.88 10.84
N ARG A 92 -21.81 -10.83 11.66
CA ARG A 92 -22.30 -10.88 13.05
C ARG A 92 -23.54 -10.01 13.22
#